data_AF-W9JHH9-F1
#
_entry.id   AF-W9JHH9-F1
#
_cell.length_a   1.000
_cell.length_b   1.000
_cell.length_c   1.000
_cell.angle_alpha   90.00
_cell.angle_beta   90.00
_cell.angle_gamma   90.00
#
_symmetry.space_group_name_H-M   'P 1'
#
loop_
_entity.id
_entity.type
_entity.pdbx_description
1 polymer ?
#
loop_
_entity_poly.entity_id
_entity_poly.type
_entity_poly.pdbx_seq_one_letter_code
_entity_poly.pdbx_strand_id
1 'polypeptide(L)'
;MEEDALPPYEPVTCAEQRTVKVVPHPVQQYDLFQLPKYNKTWHAHIIRCDEKGSEFPAWKMPSVYTVGSLPDSHCVVVVTSRIRQKFNEIYRQYILREVEAGDDVFLDIFTPNNKNIEKYGLEAAKRKTRSDVLGRAVEGVATTGLALYRYYMKIIPVNSDRLPLEWALLGYHLGVSEPEVRDQFTLLSLLLELHFVQDLNSDDVSQLLEKKGQDGWEKYLEMRASLATENIVENTDEEMHEILLVRGLLEFAGHQARVLYYQHDPEGTPQDQERTITDSCRILGRALRCVFEAKDEGESERSNRMHGRMQIPRPLGAHEVRERLIQSGYSNIEISELSVNLPIFLPIGIPVPYRETLPATLVNGLKRKVVMDAITVISDTYMLHLPALRGEENHIMMFLLYLVKNGLEPEVTTAWMNSTEGQSIYDRTLTRMREQLQSLEQSILCLNTLRAYLYLLDPPEPAIEPVYACYLGDFTYLLHGDTQINRRSVLEVVAGSAQKTLIRLPPGVAQIAMPITRPPPVHWCDGFVDRYWQHRSNEAMTHEEAYRRTVLSVASTLPFLIQHGKIVS
;
A
#
# COMPACT_ATOMS: atom_id res chain seq x y z
N MET A 1 58.10 -1.42 24.45
CA MET A 1 59.35 -1.40 23.67
C MET A 1 59.04 -2.21 22.43
N GLU A 2 58.59 -1.51 21.40
CA GLU A 2 59.45 -1.04 20.28
C GLU A 2 59.67 -2.23 19.33
N GLU A 3 59.49 -2.12 18.02
CA GLU A 3 59.75 -0.94 17.20
C GLU A 3 59.04 -1.07 15.84
N ASP A 4 58.66 0.09 15.33
CA ASP A 4 58.17 0.34 13.98
C ASP A 4 59.14 -0.16 12.90
N ALA A 5 58.58 -0.65 11.80
CA ALA A 5 59.28 -0.68 10.51
C ALA A 5 58.29 -0.41 9.36
N LEU A 6 58.12 0.87 9.02
CA LEU A 6 57.81 1.30 7.65
C LEU A 6 59.10 1.26 6.83
N PRO A 7 59.05 0.85 5.54
CA PRO A 7 59.15 1.88 4.48
C PRO A 7 58.49 1.46 3.13
N PRO A 8 58.54 2.26 2.05
CA PRO A 8 58.57 3.72 1.94
C PRO A 8 57.39 4.28 1.11
N TYR A 9 57.15 5.58 1.23
CA TYR A 9 56.36 6.36 0.28
C TYR A 9 57.10 6.45 -1.07
N GLU A 10 56.48 5.92 -2.14
CA GLU A 10 56.70 6.39 -3.51
C GLU A 10 55.34 6.75 -4.15
N PRO A 11 55.28 7.84 -4.94
CA PRO A 11 54.03 8.33 -5.49
C PRO A 11 53.45 7.34 -6.51
N VAL A 12 52.18 7.00 -6.34
CA VAL A 12 51.38 6.27 -7.33
C VAL A 12 51.33 7.09 -8.62
N THR A 13 52.19 6.75 -9.58
CA THR A 13 52.04 7.16 -10.98
C THR A 13 51.13 6.16 -11.68
N CYS A 14 49.88 6.55 -11.93
CA CYS A 14 49.06 5.89 -12.93
C CYS A 14 49.68 6.06 -14.32
N ALA A 15 50.12 4.97 -14.95
CA ALA A 15 50.03 4.79 -16.40
C ALA A 15 50.51 3.38 -16.82
N GLU A 16 49.63 2.39 -16.71
CA GLU A 16 49.52 1.40 -17.79
C GLU A 16 48.04 1.20 -18.06
N GLN A 17 47.51 1.92 -19.06
CA GLN A 17 46.32 1.48 -19.75
C GLN A 17 46.64 0.15 -20.44
N ARG A 18 46.45 -0.96 -19.72
CA ARG A 18 46.26 -2.24 -20.38
C ARG A 18 44.94 -2.18 -21.13
N THR A 19 45.00 -1.82 -22.41
CA THR A 19 43.96 -2.21 -23.38
C THR A 19 43.91 -3.72 -23.40
N VAL A 20 43.09 -4.30 -22.52
CA VAL A 20 42.60 -5.67 -22.69
C VAL A 20 41.75 -5.62 -23.95
N LYS A 21 42.34 -5.99 -25.09
CA LYS A 21 41.58 -6.41 -26.27
C LYS A 21 40.81 -7.64 -25.84
N VAL A 22 39.60 -7.44 -25.33
CA VAL A 22 38.60 -8.50 -25.28
C VAL A 22 38.34 -8.85 -26.73
N VAL A 23 38.99 -9.91 -27.21
CA VAL A 23 38.68 -10.52 -28.50
C VAL A 23 37.20 -10.89 -28.40
N PRO A 24 36.30 -10.30 -29.21
CA PRO A 24 34.90 -10.63 -29.15
C PRO A 24 34.78 -12.10 -29.51
N HIS A 25 34.30 -12.92 -28.57
CA HIS A 25 33.86 -14.26 -28.92
C HIS A 25 32.75 -14.09 -29.98
N PRO A 26 32.88 -14.75 -31.15
CA PRO A 26 31.86 -14.70 -32.19
C PRO A 26 30.53 -15.16 -31.57
N VAL A 27 29.47 -14.39 -31.82
CA VAL A 27 28.12 -14.72 -31.38
C VAL A 27 27.77 -16.09 -31.94
N GLN A 28 27.59 -17.07 -31.06
CA GLN A 28 26.83 -18.25 -31.42
C GLN A 28 25.34 -17.90 -31.29
N GLN A 29 24.50 -18.51 -32.12
CA GLN A 29 23.03 -18.36 -32.11
C GLN A 29 22.43 -18.41 -30.68
N TYR A 30 23.09 -19.13 -29.78
CA TYR A 30 22.80 -19.24 -28.34
C TYR A 30 22.74 -17.93 -27.54
N ASP A 31 23.47 -16.87 -27.90
CA ASP A 31 23.45 -15.59 -27.16
C ASP A 31 22.13 -14.80 -27.34
N LEU A 32 21.40 -15.05 -28.43
CA LEU A 32 20.10 -14.41 -28.72
C LEU A 32 18.96 -14.98 -27.85
N PHE A 33 19.15 -16.19 -27.30
CA PHE A 33 18.17 -16.90 -26.47
C PHE A 33 18.37 -16.67 -24.97
N GLN A 34 19.43 -15.97 -24.56
CA GLN A 34 19.64 -15.67 -23.13
C GLN A 34 18.76 -14.51 -22.67
N LEU A 35 17.94 -14.76 -21.65
CA LEU A 35 17.15 -13.73 -20.97
C LEU A 35 18.08 -12.65 -20.36
N PRO A 36 17.79 -11.36 -20.55
CA PRO A 36 18.58 -10.29 -19.97
C PRO A 36 18.43 -10.28 -18.44
N LYS A 37 19.48 -10.70 -17.71
CA LYS A 37 19.45 -10.87 -16.25
C LYS A 37 19.35 -9.58 -15.42
N TYR A 38 19.57 -8.39 -15.99
CA TYR A 38 19.60 -7.13 -15.23
C TYR A 38 19.14 -5.94 -16.07
N ASN A 39 18.56 -4.92 -15.40
CA ASN A 39 18.14 -3.58 -15.85
C ASN A 39 19.00 -2.94 -16.95
N LYS A 40 18.95 -3.48 -18.17
CA LYS A 40 19.67 -2.94 -19.32
C LYS A 40 18.67 -2.25 -20.23
N THR A 41 19.03 -1.04 -20.60
CA THR A 41 18.34 -0.19 -21.56
C THR A 41 18.08 -0.97 -22.86
N TRP A 42 16.85 -0.87 -23.35
CA TRP A 42 16.48 -1.28 -24.70
C TRP A 42 16.77 -0.11 -25.65
N HIS A 43 17.40 -0.40 -26.78
CA HIS A 43 17.73 0.58 -27.82
C HIS A 43 16.84 0.33 -29.02
N ALA A 44 16.19 1.38 -29.51
CA ALA A 44 15.25 1.27 -30.62
C ALA A 44 15.95 1.56 -31.95
N HIS A 45 15.68 0.71 -32.93
CA HIS A 45 16.18 0.82 -34.29
C HIS A 45 15.02 0.80 -35.27
N ILE A 46 15.05 1.71 -36.25
CA ILE A 46 14.15 1.63 -37.41
C ILE A 46 14.83 0.78 -38.47
N ILE A 47 14.17 -0.29 -38.84
CA ILE A 47 14.65 -1.29 -39.78
C ILE A 47 13.88 -1.13 -41.09
N ARG A 48 14.63 -1.03 -42.20
CA ARG A 48 14.06 -1.03 -43.55
C ARG A 48 13.42 -2.39 -43.82
N CYS A 49 12.13 -2.37 -44.15
CA CYS A 49 11.45 -3.48 -44.82
C CYS A 49 11.41 -3.21 -46.32
N ASP A 50 11.92 -4.13 -47.13
CA ASP A 50 11.85 -4.02 -48.58
C ASP A 50 10.44 -4.34 -49.10
N GLU A 51 9.93 -3.51 -50.02
CA GLU A 51 8.59 -3.65 -50.65
C GLU A 51 8.37 -4.98 -51.39
N LYS A 52 9.44 -5.75 -51.65
CA LYS A 52 9.39 -7.04 -52.34
C LYS A 52 8.91 -8.21 -51.48
N GLY A 53 8.49 -7.98 -50.23
CA GLY A 53 7.88 -9.02 -49.41
C GLY A 53 8.84 -10.14 -49.00
N SER A 54 10.16 -9.90 -49.03
CA SER A 54 11.07 -10.70 -48.23
C SER A 54 10.71 -10.44 -46.78
N GLU A 55 9.99 -11.38 -46.16
CA GLU A 55 9.60 -11.36 -44.76
C GLU A 55 10.83 -11.05 -43.91
N PHE A 56 10.94 -9.80 -43.49
CA PHE A 56 11.88 -9.49 -42.42
C PHE A 56 11.42 -10.33 -41.23
N PRO A 57 12.26 -11.22 -40.68
CA PRO A 57 11.81 -12.16 -39.67
C PRO A 57 11.27 -11.36 -38.50
N ALA A 58 10.00 -11.59 -38.14
CA ALA A 58 9.42 -11.03 -36.94
C ALA A 58 10.22 -11.56 -35.75
N TRP A 59 11.16 -10.76 -35.26
CA TRP A 59 12.05 -11.20 -34.19
C TRP A 59 11.26 -11.24 -32.88
N LYS A 60 11.12 -12.47 -32.39
CA LYS A 60 10.54 -12.82 -31.09
C LYS A 60 11.61 -13.50 -30.24
N MET A 61 12.70 -12.79 -29.99
CA MET A 61 13.82 -13.33 -29.21
C MET A 61 13.94 -12.56 -27.88
N PRO A 62 14.37 -13.20 -26.78
CA PRO A 62 14.52 -12.55 -25.48
C PRO A 62 15.38 -11.27 -25.49
N SER A 63 16.27 -11.12 -26.47
CA SER A 63 17.17 -9.97 -26.61
C SER A 63 16.86 -9.03 -27.78
N VAL A 64 15.93 -9.39 -28.68
CA VAL A 64 15.52 -8.60 -29.86
C VAL A 64 14.00 -8.72 -30.03
N TYR A 65 13.30 -7.59 -29.99
CA TYR A 65 11.84 -7.58 -30.05
C TYR A 65 11.31 -6.61 -31.11
N THR A 66 10.34 -7.04 -31.89
CA THR A 66 9.66 -6.17 -32.86
C THR A 66 8.49 -5.45 -32.17
N VAL A 67 8.57 -4.13 -32.08
CA VAL A 67 7.59 -3.28 -31.39
C VAL A 67 6.35 -3.09 -32.25
N GLY A 68 6.54 -2.74 -33.52
CA GLY A 68 5.47 -2.41 -34.44
C GLY A 68 5.98 -1.95 -35.80
N SER A 69 5.06 -1.56 -36.66
CA SER A 69 5.36 -1.06 -38.00
C SER A 69 4.91 0.38 -38.13
N LEU A 70 5.70 1.19 -38.81
CA LEU A 70 5.41 2.57 -39.16
C LEU A 70 4.51 2.64 -40.40
N PRO A 71 3.87 3.80 -40.68
CA PRO A 71 2.99 3.97 -41.83
C PRO A 71 3.68 3.73 -43.19
N ASP A 72 4.99 3.99 -43.26
CA ASP A 72 5.86 3.73 -44.40
C ASP A 72 6.30 2.26 -44.52
N SER A 73 5.75 1.37 -43.69
CA SER A 73 6.05 -0.06 -43.61
C SER A 73 7.43 -0.42 -43.03
N HIS A 74 8.21 0.55 -42.54
CA HIS A 74 9.42 0.26 -41.78
C HIS A 74 9.07 -0.32 -40.40
N CYS A 75 9.95 -1.17 -39.86
CA CYS A 75 9.72 -1.83 -38.58
C CYS A 75 10.53 -1.17 -37.46
N VAL A 76 9.91 -1.03 -36.30
CA VAL A 76 10.58 -0.61 -35.07
C VAL A 76 11.00 -1.86 -34.31
N VAL A 77 12.29 -2.00 -34.07
CA VAL A 77 12.88 -3.14 -33.37
C VAL A 77 13.70 -2.65 -32.21
N VAL A 78 13.49 -3.26 -31.04
CA VAL A 78 14.24 -2.95 -29.83
C VAL A 78 15.21 -4.06 -29.51
N VAL A 79 16.41 -3.64 -29.09
CA VAL A 79 17.54 -4.53 -28.86
C VAL A 79 18.16 -4.23 -27.51
N THR A 80 18.48 -5.27 -26.74
CA THR A 80 19.11 -5.07 -25.43
C THR A 80 20.54 -4.53 -25.59
N SER A 81 20.98 -3.67 -24.65
CA SER A 81 22.36 -3.13 -24.63
C SER A 81 23.45 -4.20 -24.79
N ARG A 82 23.21 -5.44 -24.32
CA ARG A 82 24.19 -6.53 -24.35
C ARG A 82 24.56 -6.94 -25.77
N ILE A 83 23.60 -6.96 -26.68
CA ILE A 83 23.82 -7.42 -28.05
C ILE A 83 23.78 -6.27 -29.07
N ARG A 84 23.52 -5.02 -28.65
CA ARG A 84 23.42 -3.83 -29.51
C ARG A 84 24.56 -3.70 -30.51
N GLN A 85 25.81 -3.74 -30.05
CA GLN A 85 26.96 -3.57 -30.94
C GLN A 85 27.01 -4.66 -32.03
N LYS A 86 26.80 -5.92 -31.63
CA LYS A 86 26.78 -7.07 -32.52
C LYS A 86 25.59 -7.03 -33.48
N PHE A 87 24.42 -6.62 -33.00
CA PHE A 87 23.22 -6.41 -33.83
C PHE A 87 23.49 -5.33 -34.88
N ASN A 88 24.08 -4.21 -34.50
CA ASN A 88 24.47 -3.13 -35.41
C ASN A 88 25.50 -3.58 -36.45
N GLU A 89 26.46 -4.43 -36.08
CA GLU A 89 27.45 -5.00 -37.00
C GLU A 89 26.82 -5.94 -38.03
N ILE A 90 25.89 -6.80 -37.61
CA ILE A 90 25.24 -7.80 -38.48
C ILE A 90 24.18 -7.17 -39.38
N TYR A 91 23.35 -6.28 -38.84
CA TYR A 91 22.18 -5.72 -39.52
C TYR A 91 22.39 -4.29 -40.02
N ARG A 92 23.64 -3.81 -40.04
CA ARG A 92 24.01 -2.44 -40.43
C ARG A 92 23.32 -1.95 -41.71
N GLN A 93 23.22 -2.82 -42.70
CA GLN A 93 22.65 -2.50 -44.01
C GLN A 93 21.12 -2.29 -44.00
N TYR A 94 20.43 -2.75 -42.95
CA TYR A 94 18.99 -2.63 -42.79
C TYR A 94 18.58 -1.57 -41.77
N ILE A 95 19.50 -1.14 -40.90
CA ILE A 95 19.23 -0.10 -39.89
C ILE A 95 19.25 1.27 -40.57
N LEU A 96 18.11 1.95 -40.57
CA LEU A 96 17.96 3.30 -41.10
C LEU A 96 18.45 4.35 -40.10
N ARG A 97 17.99 4.23 -38.85
CA ARG A 97 18.43 5.08 -37.74
C ARG A 97 18.20 4.40 -36.39
N GLU A 98 18.99 4.82 -35.41
CA GLU A 98 18.73 4.55 -34.00
C GLU A 98 17.91 5.69 -33.40
N VAL A 99 17.00 5.40 -32.48
CA VAL A 99 16.01 6.32 -31.93
C VAL A 99 15.99 6.20 -30.42
N GLU A 100 15.84 7.31 -29.69
CA GLU A 100 15.75 7.27 -28.23
C GLU A 100 14.33 6.93 -27.77
N ALA A 101 14.19 6.06 -26.77
CA ALA A 101 12.88 5.66 -26.25
C ALA A 101 12.13 6.87 -25.66
N GLY A 102 11.01 7.25 -26.29
CA GLY A 102 10.21 8.42 -25.92
C GLY A 102 10.10 9.50 -27.02
N ASP A 103 10.80 9.34 -28.15
CA ASP A 103 10.64 10.22 -29.31
C ASP A 103 9.22 10.15 -29.92
N ASP A 104 8.70 11.27 -30.43
CA ASP A 104 7.35 11.35 -31.04
C ASP A 104 7.12 10.35 -32.19
N VAL A 105 8.21 9.86 -32.79
CA VAL A 105 8.21 8.81 -33.82
C VAL A 105 7.49 7.53 -33.36
N PHE A 106 7.40 7.26 -32.05
CA PHE A 106 6.67 6.10 -31.55
C PHE A 106 5.16 6.29 -31.47
N LEU A 107 4.63 7.51 -31.60
CA LEU A 107 3.19 7.72 -31.79
C LEU A 107 2.74 7.15 -33.14
N ASP A 108 3.62 7.18 -34.14
CA ASP A 108 3.32 6.73 -35.50
C ASP A 108 3.13 5.21 -35.61
N ILE A 109 3.60 4.42 -34.64
CA ILE A 109 3.39 2.95 -34.66
C ILE A 109 1.91 2.57 -34.48
N PHE A 110 1.11 3.48 -33.90
CA PHE A 110 -0.34 3.31 -33.75
C PHE A 110 -1.11 3.79 -34.97
N THR A 111 -0.44 4.41 -35.94
CA THR A 111 -1.06 4.93 -37.16
C THR A 111 -1.14 3.81 -38.22
N PRO A 112 -2.34 3.48 -38.73
CA PRO A 112 -2.47 2.44 -39.75
C PRO A 112 -1.82 2.85 -41.07
N ASN A 113 -1.19 1.88 -41.75
CA ASN A 113 -0.66 2.10 -43.10
C ASN A 113 -1.79 2.15 -44.15
N ASN A 114 -1.49 2.78 -45.30
CA ASN A 114 -2.47 2.95 -46.39
C ASN A 114 -3.07 1.62 -46.86
N LYS A 115 -2.27 0.56 -46.90
CA LYS A 115 -2.71 -0.79 -47.29
C LYS A 115 -3.78 -1.36 -46.35
N ASN A 116 -3.65 -1.17 -45.04
CA ASN A 116 -4.63 -1.61 -44.06
C ASN A 116 -5.90 -0.73 -44.12
N ILE A 117 -5.76 0.57 -44.35
CA ILE A 117 -6.88 1.50 -44.53
C ILE A 117 -7.71 1.10 -45.76
N GLU A 118 -7.05 0.86 -46.90
CA GLU A 118 -7.72 0.42 -48.14
C GLU A 118 -8.43 -0.93 -47.97
N LYS A 119 -7.87 -1.84 -47.17
CA LYS A 119 -8.42 -3.20 -46.99
C LYS A 119 -9.59 -3.26 -46.00
N TYR A 120 -9.51 -2.52 -44.89
CA TYR A 120 -10.44 -2.67 -43.76
C TYR A 120 -11.28 -1.42 -43.49
N GLY A 121 -10.97 -0.28 -44.12
CA GLY A 121 -11.48 1.02 -43.74
C GLY A 121 -10.74 1.61 -42.54
N LEU A 122 -10.77 2.94 -42.40
CA LEU A 122 -9.95 3.68 -41.43
C LEU A 122 -10.14 3.21 -39.98
N GLU A 123 -11.38 3.12 -39.50
CA GLU A 123 -11.66 2.81 -38.09
C GLU A 123 -11.37 1.35 -37.73
N ALA A 124 -11.56 0.41 -38.66
CA ALA A 124 -11.17 -0.98 -38.43
C ALA A 124 -9.65 -1.16 -38.53
N ALA A 125 -8.98 -0.43 -39.43
CA ALA A 125 -7.52 -0.41 -39.53
C ALA A 125 -6.87 0.17 -38.26
N LYS A 126 -7.40 1.26 -37.69
CA LYS A 126 -6.94 1.80 -36.40
C LYS A 126 -7.04 0.79 -35.27
N ARG A 127 -8.22 0.15 -35.10
CA ARG A 127 -8.43 -0.87 -34.06
C ARG A 127 -7.48 -2.05 -34.22
N LYS A 128 -7.29 -2.53 -35.46
CA LYS A 128 -6.36 -3.61 -35.76
C LYS A 128 -4.92 -3.23 -35.47
N THR A 129 -4.45 -2.07 -35.92
CA THR A 129 -3.09 -1.60 -35.65
C THR A 129 -2.83 -1.47 -34.16
N ARG A 130 -3.77 -0.88 -33.39
CA ARG A 130 -3.70 -0.83 -31.93
C ARG A 130 -3.55 -2.23 -31.33
N SER A 131 -4.46 -3.15 -31.68
CA SER A 131 -4.45 -4.52 -31.17
C SER A 131 -3.17 -5.27 -31.53
N ASP A 132 -2.65 -5.12 -32.76
CA ASP A 132 -1.41 -5.76 -33.21
C ASP A 132 -0.18 -5.22 -32.44
N VAL A 133 -0.14 -3.92 -32.12
CA VAL A 133 0.95 -3.32 -31.31
C VAL A 133 0.84 -3.78 -29.86
N LEU A 134 -0.34 -3.69 -29.26
CA LEU A 134 -0.57 -4.10 -27.87
C LEU A 134 -0.36 -5.61 -27.68
N GLY A 135 -0.80 -6.44 -28.62
CA GLY A 135 -0.59 -7.89 -28.57
C GLY A 135 0.88 -8.26 -28.62
N ARG A 136 1.68 -7.59 -29.46
CA ARG A 136 3.14 -7.71 -29.41
C ARG A 136 3.69 -7.22 -28.08
N ALA A 137 3.19 -6.11 -27.53
CA ALA A 137 3.68 -5.64 -26.24
C ALA A 137 3.42 -6.66 -25.12
N VAL A 138 2.21 -7.21 -25.04
CA VAL A 138 1.80 -8.26 -24.10
C VAL A 138 2.69 -9.49 -24.22
N GLU A 139 2.85 -10.04 -25.43
CA GLU A 139 3.70 -11.22 -25.67
C GLU A 139 5.15 -10.96 -25.24
N GLY A 140 5.66 -9.77 -25.55
CA GLY A 140 7.02 -9.36 -25.20
C GLY A 140 7.20 -9.26 -23.69
N VAL A 141 6.27 -8.63 -22.98
CA VAL A 141 6.30 -8.47 -21.52
C VAL A 141 6.16 -9.83 -20.83
N ALA A 142 5.25 -10.68 -21.29
CA ALA A 142 5.07 -12.04 -20.76
C ALA A 142 6.33 -12.91 -20.92
N THR A 143 7.18 -12.63 -21.91
CA THR A 143 8.41 -13.40 -22.16
C THR A 143 9.64 -12.79 -21.50
N THR A 144 9.77 -11.47 -21.49
CA THR A 144 11.02 -10.76 -21.12
C THR A 144 10.91 -9.92 -19.84
N GLY A 145 9.70 -9.74 -19.32
CA GLY A 145 9.43 -9.11 -18.04
C GLY A 145 9.64 -7.60 -18.00
N LEU A 146 10.12 -7.13 -16.84
CA LEU A 146 10.12 -5.72 -16.43
C LEU A 146 10.87 -4.78 -17.38
N ALA A 147 11.93 -5.25 -18.02
CA ALA A 147 12.78 -4.39 -18.85
C ALA A 147 12.02 -3.89 -20.10
N LEU A 148 11.27 -4.76 -20.76
CA LEU A 148 10.49 -4.41 -21.94
C LEU A 148 9.19 -3.70 -21.56
N TYR A 149 8.59 -4.08 -20.43
CA TYR A 149 7.46 -3.33 -19.85
C TYR A 149 7.83 -1.84 -19.65
N ARG A 150 8.99 -1.54 -19.05
CA ARG A 150 9.46 -0.15 -18.87
C ARG A 150 9.69 0.59 -20.18
N TYR A 151 10.09 -0.11 -21.24
CA TYR A 151 10.22 0.48 -22.56
C TYR A 151 8.84 0.89 -23.11
N TYR A 152 7.87 -0.01 -23.08
CA TYR A 152 6.52 0.28 -23.57
C TYR A 152 5.82 1.38 -22.77
N MET A 153 6.00 1.44 -21.46
CA MET A 153 5.41 2.51 -20.64
C MET A 153 5.88 3.92 -21.03
N LYS A 154 7.07 4.05 -21.65
CA LYS A 154 7.58 5.33 -22.17
C LYS A 154 6.95 5.74 -23.50
N ILE A 155 6.51 4.78 -24.31
CA ILE A 155 6.04 5.05 -25.68
C ILE A 155 4.53 4.93 -25.84
N ILE A 156 3.82 4.32 -24.88
CA ILE A 156 2.36 4.26 -24.84
C ILE A 156 1.86 5.43 -23.99
N PRO A 157 1.23 6.46 -24.59
CA PRO A 157 0.81 7.66 -23.88
C PRO A 157 -0.53 7.49 -23.14
N VAL A 158 -1.42 6.62 -23.64
CA VAL A 158 -2.78 6.47 -23.11
C VAL A 158 -2.80 5.44 -21.97
N ASN A 159 -3.41 5.81 -20.83
CA ASN A 159 -3.48 4.93 -19.64
C ASN A 159 -4.28 3.64 -19.89
N SER A 160 -5.40 3.69 -20.62
CA SER A 160 -6.18 2.49 -20.93
C SER A 160 -5.42 1.49 -21.81
N ASP A 161 -4.50 1.96 -22.65
CA ASP A 161 -3.64 1.11 -23.49
C ASP A 161 -2.47 0.50 -22.72
N ARG A 162 -2.23 0.91 -21.47
CA ARG A 162 -1.22 0.33 -20.58
C ARG A 162 -1.74 -0.87 -19.79
N LEU A 163 -3.06 -1.00 -19.62
CA LEU A 163 -3.71 -2.11 -18.90
C LEU A 163 -3.29 -3.51 -19.37
N PRO A 164 -3.23 -3.82 -20.68
CA PRO A 164 -2.83 -5.15 -21.13
C PRO A 164 -1.42 -5.52 -20.67
N LEU A 165 -0.52 -4.53 -20.60
CA LEU A 165 0.85 -4.72 -20.18
C LEU A 165 0.97 -4.94 -18.67
N GLU A 166 0.09 -4.34 -17.86
CA GLU A 166 0.03 -4.59 -16.43
C GLU A 166 -0.43 -6.02 -16.11
N TRP A 167 -1.45 -6.51 -16.82
CA TRP A 167 -1.90 -7.91 -16.75
C TRP A 167 -0.78 -8.87 -17.18
N ALA A 168 -0.12 -8.58 -18.31
CA ALA A 168 0.99 -9.38 -18.80
C ALA A 168 2.18 -9.42 -17.82
N LEU A 169 2.50 -8.28 -17.19
CA LEU A 169 3.57 -8.20 -16.20
C LEU A 169 3.24 -9.00 -14.94
N LEU A 170 1.98 -8.96 -14.49
CA LEU A 170 1.52 -9.75 -13.37
C LEU A 170 1.59 -11.26 -13.67
N GLY A 171 1.20 -11.69 -14.88
CA GLY A 171 1.38 -13.07 -15.35
C GLY A 171 2.85 -13.49 -15.37
N TYR A 172 3.73 -12.62 -15.89
CA TYR A 172 5.18 -12.85 -15.84
C TYR A 172 5.70 -13.02 -14.41
N HIS A 173 5.31 -12.12 -13.49
CA HIS A 173 5.72 -12.20 -12.08
C HIS A 173 5.28 -13.50 -11.42
N LEU A 174 4.06 -13.95 -11.67
CA LEU A 174 3.57 -15.23 -11.16
C LEU A 174 4.39 -16.39 -11.75
N GLY A 175 4.60 -16.42 -13.07
CA GLY A 175 5.32 -17.48 -13.75
C GLY A 175 6.80 -17.62 -13.36
N VAL A 176 7.48 -16.51 -13.02
CA VAL A 176 8.89 -16.52 -12.58
C VAL A 176 9.05 -16.62 -11.05
N SER A 177 7.97 -16.68 -10.29
CA SER A 177 8.02 -16.82 -8.83
C SER A 177 8.50 -18.20 -8.41
N GLU A 178 9.22 -18.25 -7.29
CA GLU A 178 9.65 -19.52 -6.68
C GLU A 178 8.43 -20.40 -6.38
N PRO A 179 8.56 -21.74 -6.45
CA PRO A 179 7.46 -22.67 -6.17
C PRO A 179 6.75 -22.38 -4.84
N GLU A 180 7.49 -22.06 -3.78
CA GLU A 180 6.96 -21.75 -2.45
C GLU A 180 6.04 -20.52 -2.47
N VAL A 181 6.41 -19.49 -3.25
CA VAL A 181 5.61 -18.28 -3.42
C VAL A 181 4.32 -18.58 -4.19
N ARG A 182 4.39 -19.44 -5.22
CA ARG A 182 3.22 -19.83 -6.01
C ARG A 182 2.25 -20.70 -5.21
N ASP A 183 2.78 -21.62 -4.41
CA ASP A 183 2.00 -22.47 -3.51
C ASP A 183 1.30 -21.62 -2.43
N GLN A 184 2.04 -20.67 -1.83
CA GLN A 184 1.48 -19.73 -0.87
C GLN A 184 0.42 -18.82 -1.51
N PHE A 185 0.67 -18.29 -2.71
CA PHE A 185 -0.30 -17.47 -3.44
C PHE A 185 -1.60 -18.24 -3.76
N THR A 186 -1.48 -19.51 -4.15
CA THR A 186 -2.62 -20.40 -4.40
C THR A 186 -3.40 -20.67 -3.12
N LEU A 187 -2.70 -20.96 -2.02
CA LEU A 187 -3.33 -21.17 -0.71
C LEU A 187 -4.08 -19.93 -0.21
N LEU A 188 -3.50 -18.74 -0.38
CA LEU A 188 -4.16 -17.46 -0.07
C LEU A 188 -5.42 -17.24 -0.90
N SER A 189 -5.34 -17.54 -2.20
CA SER A 189 -6.47 -17.44 -3.11
C SER A 189 -7.62 -18.37 -2.71
N LEU A 190 -7.31 -19.61 -2.35
CA LEU A 190 -8.28 -20.60 -1.85
C LEU A 190 -8.88 -20.18 -0.51
N LEU A 191 -8.06 -19.69 0.43
CA LEU A 191 -8.51 -19.16 1.71
C LEU A 191 -9.52 -18.03 1.49
N LEU A 192 -9.18 -17.03 0.67
CA LEU A 192 -10.06 -15.90 0.41
C LEU A 192 -11.37 -16.31 -0.27
N GLU A 193 -11.31 -17.22 -1.24
CA GLU A 193 -12.52 -17.74 -1.89
C GLU A 193 -13.43 -18.45 -0.89
N LEU A 194 -12.89 -19.30 -0.01
CA LEU A 194 -13.67 -19.97 1.04
C LEU A 194 -14.33 -18.97 2.01
N HIS A 195 -13.71 -17.81 2.26
CA HIS A 195 -14.33 -16.76 3.07
C HIS A 195 -15.46 -16.02 2.33
N PHE A 196 -15.49 -16.06 1.00
CA PHE A 196 -16.59 -15.51 0.20
C PHE A 196 -17.76 -16.49 0.02
N VAL A 197 -17.55 -17.79 0.28
CA VAL A 197 -18.61 -18.80 0.20
C VAL A 197 -19.56 -18.70 1.39
N GLN A 198 -20.86 -18.60 1.11
CA GLN A 198 -21.91 -18.46 2.13
C GLN A 198 -22.22 -19.75 2.91
N ASP A 199 -21.98 -20.92 2.30
CA ASP A 199 -22.19 -22.23 2.93
C ASP A 199 -20.97 -23.15 2.75
N LEU A 200 -20.17 -23.25 3.82
CA LEU A 200 -18.98 -24.10 3.88
C LEU A 200 -19.28 -25.61 3.81
N ASN A 201 -20.56 -26.00 3.87
CA ASN A 201 -21.00 -27.40 3.77
C ASN A 201 -21.52 -27.78 2.38
N SER A 202 -21.52 -26.84 1.43
CA SER A 202 -21.98 -27.08 0.07
C SER A 202 -21.01 -27.94 -0.75
N ASP A 203 -21.54 -28.61 -1.78
CA ASP A 203 -20.74 -29.38 -2.75
C ASP A 203 -19.72 -28.49 -3.50
N ASP A 204 -20.00 -27.18 -3.61
CA ASP A 204 -19.11 -26.21 -4.23
C ASP A 204 -17.76 -26.10 -3.51
N VAL A 205 -17.77 -26.22 -2.18
CA VAL A 205 -16.56 -26.18 -1.34
C VAL A 205 -15.72 -27.44 -1.56
N SER A 206 -16.37 -28.59 -1.63
CA SER A 206 -15.72 -29.87 -1.93
C SER A 206 -15.06 -29.83 -3.31
N GLN A 207 -15.76 -29.33 -4.34
CA GLN A 207 -15.21 -29.16 -5.69
C GLN A 207 -14.06 -28.16 -5.75
N LEU A 208 -14.14 -27.06 -5.00
CA LEU A 208 -13.07 -26.06 -4.90
C LEU A 208 -11.80 -26.66 -4.30
N LEU A 209 -11.94 -27.42 -3.21
CA LEU A 209 -10.84 -28.08 -2.50
C LEU A 209 -10.21 -29.22 -3.34
N GLU A 210 -11.02 -29.93 -4.13
CA GLU A 210 -10.55 -30.96 -5.07
C GLU A 210 -9.76 -30.37 -6.26
N LYS A 211 -10.03 -29.13 -6.65
CA LYS A 211 -9.39 -28.43 -7.80
C LYS A 211 -7.96 -27.91 -7.53
N LYS A 212 -7.33 -28.39 -6.45
CA LYS A 212 -6.00 -28.02 -5.88
C LYS A 212 -4.82 -27.85 -6.87
N GLY A 213 -4.92 -28.30 -8.11
CA GLY A 213 -3.81 -28.34 -9.07
C GLY A 213 -4.08 -27.76 -10.46
N GLN A 214 -5.16 -26.99 -10.67
CA GLN A 214 -5.33 -26.28 -11.93
C GLN A 214 -4.81 -24.86 -11.81
N ASP A 215 -3.85 -24.50 -12.67
CA ASP A 215 -3.35 -23.14 -12.84
C ASP A 215 -4.43 -22.25 -13.48
N GLY A 216 -5.43 -21.92 -12.69
CA GLY A 216 -6.52 -21.03 -13.08
C GLY A 216 -6.04 -19.58 -13.18
N TRP A 217 -4.99 -19.22 -12.43
CA TRP A 217 -4.43 -17.88 -12.41
C TRP A 217 -3.68 -17.54 -13.69
N GLU A 218 -2.81 -18.42 -14.20
CA GLU A 218 -2.14 -18.19 -15.50
C GLU A 218 -3.17 -17.93 -16.61
N LYS A 219 -4.20 -18.80 -16.70
CA LYS A 219 -5.28 -18.64 -17.70
C LYS A 219 -6.10 -17.38 -17.50
N TYR A 220 -6.40 -17.04 -16.25
CA TYR A 220 -7.15 -15.82 -15.95
C TYR A 220 -6.38 -14.58 -16.39
N LEU A 221 -5.09 -14.51 -16.06
CA LEU A 221 -4.23 -13.37 -16.40
C LEU A 221 -4.03 -13.25 -17.92
N GLU A 222 -3.81 -14.37 -18.62
CA GLU A 222 -3.73 -14.40 -20.09
C GLU A 222 -5.05 -13.94 -20.75
N MET A 223 -6.18 -14.40 -20.24
CA MET A 223 -7.50 -13.99 -20.71
C MET A 223 -7.72 -12.48 -20.50
N ARG A 224 -7.40 -11.94 -19.32
CA ARG A 224 -7.56 -10.50 -19.04
C ARG A 224 -6.65 -9.65 -19.92
N ALA A 225 -5.39 -10.05 -20.11
CA ALA A 225 -4.46 -9.36 -21.02
C ALA A 225 -4.96 -9.37 -22.48
N SER A 226 -5.51 -10.50 -22.93
CA SER A 226 -6.06 -10.64 -24.29
C SER A 226 -7.31 -9.77 -24.50
N LEU A 227 -8.25 -9.79 -23.55
CA LEU A 227 -9.46 -8.97 -23.61
C LEU A 227 -9.16 -7.46 -23.65
N ALA A 228 -8.20 -7.00 -22.84
CA ALA A 228 -7.78 -5.60 -22.81
C ALA A 228 -6.99 -5.19 -24.07
N THR A 229 -6.39 -6.16 -24.78
CA THR A 229 -5.69 -5.94 -26.06
C THR A 229 -6.69 -5.74 -27.21
N GLU A 230 -7.76 -6.55 -27.23
CA GLU A 230 -8.77 -6.53 -28.30
C GLU A 230 -9.73 -5.37 -28.16
N ASN A 231 -10.11 -5.02 -26.93
CA ASN A 231 -11.13 -4.01 -26.64
C ASN A 231 -10.54 -2.76 -25.98
N ILE A 232 -11.22 -1.63 -26.12
CA ILE A 232 -10.94 -0.45 -25.30
C ILE A 232 -11.65 -0.68 -23.97
N VAL A 233 -10.88 -0.63 -22.87
CA VAL A 233 -11.43 -0.85 -21.54
C VAL A 233 -12.21 0.39 -21.10
N GLU A 234 -13.53 0.22 -20.95
CA GLU A 234 -14.44 1.30 -20.57
C GLU A 234 -14.24 1.76 -19.11
N ASN A 235 -13.90 0.84 -18.19
CA ASN A 235 -13.67 1.12 -16.77
C ASN A 235 -12.21 0.82 -16.37
N THR A 236 -11.29 1.67 -16.82
CA THR A 236 -9.84 1.48 -16.59
C THR A 236 -9.49 1.42 -15.10
N ASP A 237 -10.20 2.17 -14.26
CA ASP A 237 -9.93 2.22 -12.82
C ASP A 237 -10.35 0.94 -12.10
N GLU A 238 -11.45 0.29 -12.50
CA GLU A 238 -11.88 -1.00 -11.94
C GLU A 238 -10.88 -2.10 -12.23
N GLU A 239 -10.39 -2.17 -13.47
CA GLU A 239 -9.36 -3.15 -13.83
C GLU A 239 -8.02 -2.86 -13.16
N MET A 240 -7.57 -1.61 -13.12
CA MET A 240 -6.33 -1.25 -12.39
C MET A 240 -6.42 -1.64 -10.91
N HIS A 241 -7.58 -1.42 -10.27
CA HIS A 241 -7.77 -1.81 -8.89
C HIS A 241 -7.71 -3.33 -8.70
N GLU A 242 -8.31 -4.09 -9.60
CA GLU A 242 -8.20 -5.55 -9.60
C GLU A 242 -6.75 -6.01 -9.73
N ILE A 243 -5.98 -5.45 -10.67
CA ILE A 243 -4.55 -5.74 -10.84
C ILE A 243 -3.78 -5.48 -9.55
N LEU A 244 -4.05 -4.36 -8.88
CA LEU A 244 -3.41 -4.00 -7.62
C LEU A 244 -3.75 -5.00 -6.50
N LEU A 245 -5.00 -5.44 -6.41
CA LEU A 245 -5.44 -6.46 -5.45
C LEU A 245 -4.68 -7.78 -5.68
N VAL A 246 -4.63 -8.26 -6.91
CA VAL A 246 -3.95 -9.53 -7.23
C VAL A 246 -2.43 -9.41 -7.04
N ARG A 247 -1.80 -8.29 -7.42
CA ARG A 247 -0.37 -8.06 -7.19
C ARG A 247 -0.05 -7.99 -5.69
N GLY A 248 -0.90 -7.37 -4.88
CA GLY A 248 -0.73 -7.32 -3.43
C GLY A 248 -0.82 -8.70 -2.76
N LEU A 249 -1.68 -9.59 -3.27
CA LEU A 249 -1.73 -10.98 -2.83
C LEU A 249 -0.43 -11.74 -3.17
N LEU A 250 0.09 -11.55 -4.39
CA LEU A 250 1.32 -12.20 -4.83
C LEU A 250 2.54 -11.77 -4.00
N GLU A 251 2.63 -10.49 -3.65
CA GLU A 251 3.71 -9.98 -2.80
C GLU A 251 3.62 -10.51 -1.38
N PHE A 252 2.42 -10.61 -0.81
CA PHE A 252 2.29 -11.24 0.50
C PHE A 252 2.71 -12.71 0.49
N ALA A 253 2.48 -13.41 -0.63
CA ALA A 253 2.99 -14.76 -0.81
C ALA A 253 4.53 -14.84 -0.86
N GLY A 254 5.24 -13.72 -0.73
CA GLY A 254 6.71 -13.65 -0.67
C GLY A 254 7.35 -13.16 -1.96
N HIS A 255 6.57 -12.77 -2.98
CA HIS A 255 7.12 -12.24 -4.21
C HIS A 255 7.77 -10.86 -3.99
N GLN A 256 9.05 -10.72 -4.38
CA GLN A 256 9.82 -9.48 -4.22
C GLN A 256 9.58 -8.45 -5.35
N ALA A 257 8.35 -8.35 -5.89
CA ALA A 257 8.01 -7.16 -6.65
C ALA A 257 7.89 -6.01 -5.65
N ARG A 258 8.59 -4.91 -5.89
CA ARG A 258 8.20 -3.67 -5.24
C ARG A 258 6.82 -3.34 -5.81
N VAL A 259 5.77 -3.21 -4.99
CA VAL A 259 4.68 -2.30 -5.36
C VAL A 259 5.37 -0.95 -5.55
N LEU A 260 5.65 -0.59 -6.79
CA LEU A 260 5.53 0.80 -7.13
C LEU A 260 4.04 1.04 -6.92
N TYR A 261 3.68 1.57 -5.75
CA TYR A 261 2.43 2.26 -5.58
C TYR A 261 2.41 3.22 -6.75
N TYR A 262 1.69 2.87 -7.82
CA TYR A 262 1.40 3.85 -8.82
C TYR A 262 0.53 4.84 -8.06
N GLN A 263 1.16 5.95 -7.65
CA GLN A 263 0.52 7.24 -7.66
C GLN A 263 -0.02 7.36 -9.08
N HIS A 264 -1.26 6.90 -9.28
CA HIS A 264 -1.96 7.27 -10.49
C HIS A 264 -2.06 8.79 -10.40
N ASP A 265 -1.49 9.45 -11.41
CA ASP A 265 -1.38 10.89 -11.49
C ASP A 265 -2.78 11.50 -11.23
N PRO A 266 -2.90 12.48 -10.31
CA PRO A 266 -4.17 13.02 -9.83
C PRO A 266 -4.84 14.00 -10.82
N GLU A 267 -4.47 13.97 -12.11
CA GLU A 267 -5.09 14.84 -13.12
C GLU A 267 -6.43 14.27 -13.66
N GLY A 268 -6.80 13.05 -13.26
CA GLY A 268 -8.15 12.49 -13.44
C GLY A 268 -9.09 12.94 -12.33
N THR A 269 -10.27 13.40 -12.71
CA THR A 269 -11.32 14.03 -11.89
C THR A 269 -11.57 13.42 -10.48
N PRO A 270 -12.02 14.23 -9.49
CA PRO A 270 -12.16 13.83 -8.08
C PRO A 270 -13.21 12.74 -7.76
N GLN A 271 -13.85 12.13 -8.76
CA GLN A 271 -15.02 11.26 -8.58
C GLN A 271 -14.68 9.79 -8.30
N ASP A 272 -13.46 9.31 -8.60
CA ASP A 272 -13.16 7.86 -8.61
C ASP A 272 -12.54 7.30 -7.31
N GLN A 273 -12.66 8.00 -6.18
CA GLN A 273 -12.01 7.61 -4.91
C GLN A 273 -12.98 7.13 -3.82
N GLU A 274 -14.20 6.69 -4.19
CA GLU A 274 -15.24 6.22 -3.26
C GLU A 274 -15.18 4.71 -2.95
N ARG A 275 -14.17 3.98 -3.43
CA ARG A 275 -14.15 2.52 -3.28
C ARG A 275 -13.86 2.09 -1.84
N THR A 276 -14.82 1.37 -1.29
CA THR A 276 -14.78 0.73 0.02
C THR A 276 -14.05 -0.62 -0.07
N ILE A 277 -13.73 -1.21 1.08
CA ILE A 277 -13.16 -2.56 1.11
C ILE A 277 -14.20 -3.61 0.74
N THR A 278 -15.48 -3.33 0.94
CA THR A 278 -16.59 -4.07 0.34
C THR A 278 -16.43 -4.15 -1.19
N ASP A 279 -16.08 -3.05 -1.86
CA ASP A 279 -15.82 -3.04 -3.31
C ASP A 279 -14.56 -3.84 -3.67
N SER A 280 -13.52 -3.76 -2.84
CA SER A 280 -12.28 -4.52 -3.03
C SER A 280 -12.49 -6.03 -2.88
N CYS A 281 -13.22 -6.45 -1.84
CA CYS A 281 -13.66 -7.82 -1.65
C CYS A 281 -14.52 -8.30 -2.82
N ARG A 282 -15.44 -7.46 -3.31
CA ARG A 282 -16.30 -7.78 -4.44
C ARG A 282 -15.51 -7.97 -5.74
N ILE A 283 -14.51 -7.11 -5.99
CA ILE A 283 -13.63 -7.20 -7.15
C ILE A 283 -12.78 -8.46 -7.06
N LEU A 284 -12.13 -8.69 -5.92
CA LEU A 284 -11.26 -9.85 -5.72
C LEU A 284 -12.04 -11.18 -5.75
N GLY A 285 -13.22 -11.23 -5.14
CA GLY A 285 -14.10 -12.40 -5.18
C GLY A 285 -14.57 -12.72 -6.60
N ARG A 286 -14.80 -11.73 -7.49
CA ARG A 286 -15.07 -12.02 -8.91
C ARG A 286 -13.88 -12.68 -9.59
N ALA A 287 -12.67 -12.15 -9.36
CA ALA A 287 -11.45 -12.68 -9.95
C ALA A 287 -11.20 -14.13 -9.50
N LEU A 288 -11.25 -14.39 -8.19
CA LEU A 288 -11.05 -15.73 -7.61
C LEU A 288 -12.09 -16.74 -8.12
N ARG A 289 -13.35 -16.33 -8.20
CA ARG A 289 -14.40 -17.17 -8.78
C ARG A 289 -14.12 -17.52 -10.24
N CYS A 290 -13.69 -16.56 -11.06
CA CYS A 290 -13.27 -16.83 -12.44
C CYS A 290 -12.08 -17.78 -12.52
N VAL A 291 -11.12 -17.68 -11.58
CA VAL A 291 -9.96 -18.57 -11.48
C VAL A 291 -10.38 -20.01 -11.15
N PHE A 292 -11.35 -20.21 -10.24
CA PHE A 292 -11.71 -21.53 -9.73
C PHE A 292 -12.95 -22.20 -10.41
N GLU A 293 -13.82 -21.44 -11.08
CA GLU A 293 -15.03 -21.93 -11.76
C GLU A 293 -14.90 -22.01 -13.30
N ALA A 294 -13.69 -21.98 -13.84
CA ALA A 294 -13.45 -21.71 -15.26
C ALA A 294 -14.00 -22.73 -16.29
N LYS A 295 -14.61 -23.88 -15.93
CA LYS A 295 -14.82 -24.98 -16.89
C LYS A 295 -16.22 -25.55 -17.15
N ASP A 296 -17.25 -25.34 -16.32
CA ASP A 296 -18.47 -26.17 -16.48
C ASP A 296 -19.82 -25.44 -16.52
N GLU A 297 -19.89 -24.11 -16.46
CA GLU A 297 -21.18 -23.41 -16.50
C GLU A 297 -21.38 -22.65 -17.82
N GLY A 298 -22.45 -23.00 -18.54
CA GLY A 298 -22.93 -22.23 -19.69
C GLY A 298 -23.23 -20.78 -19.29
N GLU A 299 -22.99 -19.83 -20.21
CA GLU A 299 -23.08 -18.38 -19.97
C GLU A 299 -24.38 -17.91 -19.28
N SER A 300 -25.47 -18.66 -19.48
CA SER A 300 -26.79 -18.44 -18.89
C SER A 300 -26.87 -18.69 -17.36
N GLU A 301 -26.15 -19.67 -16.81
CA GLU A 301 -26.22 -20.01 -15.38
C GLU A 301 -25.29 -19.15 -14.51
N ARG A 302 -24.17 -18.69 -15.09
CA ARG A 302 -23.20 -17.80 -14.43
C ARG A 302 -23.83 -16.49 -13.93
N SER A 303 -24.66 -15.84 -14.74
CA SER A 303 -25.27 -14.53 -14.42
C SER A 303 -26.20 -14.57 -13.19
N ASN A 304 -27.02 -15.62 -13.10
CA ASN A 304 -27.99 -15.78 -12.00
C ASN A 304 -27.31 -16.19 -10.68
N ARG A 305 -26.24 -17.01 -10.72
CA ARG A 305 -25.44 -17.33 -9.53
C ARG A 305 -24.50 -16.19 -9.11
N MET A 306 -24.14 -15.29 -10.02
CA MET A 306 -23.34 -14.09 -9.72
C MET A 306 -24.05 -13.18 -8.70
N HIS A 307 -25.37 -13.04 -8.81
CA HIS A 307 -26.16 -12.16 -7.94
C HIS A 307 -26.52 -12.82 -6.59
N GLY A 308 -26.64 -14.16 -6.54
CA GLY A 308 -26.99 -14.89 -5.33
C GLY A 308 -25.82 -15.12 -4.36
N ARG A 309 -24.61 -15.43 -4.87
CA ARG A 309 -23.42 -15.71 -4.03
C ARG A 309 -22.68 -14.44 -3.57
N MET A 310 -22.81 -13.31 -4.27
CA MET A 310 -22.03 -12.08 -3.99
C MET A 310 -22.64 -11.15 -2.92
N GLN A 311 -23.50 -11.65 -2.03
CA GLN A 311 -23.61 -10.97 -0.74
C GLN A 311 -22.33 -11.30 0.02
N ILE A 312 -21.46 -10.29 0.18
CA ILE A 312 -20.26 -10.39 1.01
C ILE A 312 -20.73 -10.92 2.37
N PRO A 313 -20.39 -12.16 2.73
CA PRO A 313 -20.87 -12.72 3.97
C PRO A 313 -20.31 -11.87 5.11
N ARG A 314 -21.03 -11.79 6.23
CA ARG A 314 -20.38 -11.48 7.51
C ARG A 314 -19.17 -12.42 7.63
N PRO A 315 -18.00 -11.97 8.11
CA PRO A 315 -16.85 -12.84 8.31
C PRO A 315 -17.29 -14.05 9.15
N LEU A 316 -17.46 -15.20 8.50
CA LEU A 316 -17.75 -16.46 9.16
C LEU A 316 -16.47 -16.95 9.84
N GLY A 317 -16.63 -17.75 10.90
CA GLY A 317 -15.57 -18.03 11.86
C GLY A 317 -14.36 -18.71 11.21
N ALA A 318 -13.17 -18.10 11.35
CA ALA A 318 -11.88 -18.64 10.92
C ALA A 318 -11.63 -20.11 11.33
N HIS A 319 -12.36 -20.60 12.34
CA HIS A 319 -12.36 -21.99 12.80
C HIS A 319 -12.91 -22.99 11.75
N GLU A 320 -14.04 -22.69 11.12
CA GLU A 320 -14.71 -23.60 10.17
C GLU A 320 -13.92 -23.72 8.87
N VAL A 321 -13.39 -22.59 8.36
CA VAL A 321 -12.47 -22.56 7.22
C VAL A 321 -11.18 -23.34 7.53
N ARG A 322 -10.65 -23.17 8.75
CA ARG A 322 -9.45 -23.90 9.20
C ARG A 322 -9.68 -25.41 9.27
N GLU A 323 -10.78 -25.88 9.83
CA GLU A 323 -11.08 -27.31 9.91
C GLU A 323 -11.17 -27.96 8.52
N ARG A 324 -11.80 -27.30 7.55
CA ARG A 324 -11.94 -27.81 6.17
C ARG A 324 -10.59 -27.89 5.44
N LEU A 325 -9.72 -26.91 5.65
CA LEU A 325 -8.36 -26.96 5.09
C LEU A 325 -7.51 -28.06 5.72
N ILE A 326 -7.61 -28.26 7.03
CA ILE A 326 -6.93 -29.37 7.73
C ILE A 326 -7.39 -30.72 7.18
N GLN A 327 -8.71 -30.90 7.01
CA GLN A 327 -9.30 -32.12 6.43
C GLN A 327 -8.82 -32.37 4.98
N SER A 328 -8.46 -31.31 4.26
CA SER A 328 -7.95 -31.36 2.88
C SER A 328 -6.42 -31.51 2.79
N GLY A 329 -5.76 -31.75 3.92
CA GLY A 329 -4.34 -32.06 4.01
C GLY A 329 -3.39 -30.87 4.12
N TYR A 330 -3.88 -29.67 4.45
CA TYR A 330 -3.03 -28.52 4.77
C TYR A 330 -2.57 -28.56 6.24
N SER A 331 -1.35 -28.08 6.53
CA SER A 331 -0.82 -28.14 7.89
C SER A 331 -1.48 -27.11 8.81
N ASN A 332 -1.69 -27.50 10.07
CA ASN A 332 -2.37 -26.65 11.05
C ASN A 332 -1.57 -25.37 11.38
N ILE A 333 -0.24 -25.40 11.20
CA ILE A 333 0.66 -24.27 11.49
C ILE A 333 0.52 -23.21 10.40
N GLU A 334 0.63 -23.62 9.13
CA GLU A 334 0.49 -22.72 7.97
C GLU A 334 -0.90 -22.06 7.94
N ILE A 335 -1.97 -22.82 8.18
CA ILE A 335 -3.34 -22.28 8.19
C ILE A 335 -3.57 -21.30 9.34
N SER A 336 -2.99 -21.57 10.53
CA SER A 336 -3.20 -20.69 11.69
C SER A 336 -2.51 -19.34 11.50
N GLU A 337 -1.29 -19.33 10.98
CA GLU A 337 -0.58 -18.10 10.64
C GLU A 337 -1.29 -17.33 9.52
N LEU A 338 -1.77 -18.01 8.48
CA LEU A 338 -2.46 -17.38 7.36
C LEU A 338 -3.86 -16.85 7.72
N SER A 339 -4.64 -17.58 8.52
CA SER A 339 -5.99 -17.16 8.94
C SER A 339 -5.98 -15.98 9.93
N VAL A 340 -4.98 -15.90 10.81
CA VAL A 340 -4.78 -14.72 11.68
C VAL A 340 -4.43 -13.48 10.85
N ASN A 341 -3.70 -13.69 9.75
CA ASN A 341 -3.34 -12.64 8.81
C ASN A 341 -4.44 -12.34 7.78
N LEU A 342 -5.60 -12.99 7.86
CA LEU A 342 -6.64 -12.82 6.85
C LEU A 342 -7.21 -11.39 6.73
N PRO A 343 -7.48 -10.72 7.86
CA PRO A 343 -7.77 -9.29 7.84
C PRO A 343 -6.61 -8.46 7.25
N ILE A 344 -5.35 -8.90 7.40
CA ILE A 344 -4.15 -8.24 6.84
C ILE A 344 -4.04 -8.43 5.31
N PHE A 345 -4.86 -9.28 4.68
CA PHE A 345 -4.96 -9.39 3.21
C PHE A 345 -5.83 -8.33 2.55
N LEU A 346 -6.71 -7.67 3.31
CA LEU A 346 -7.63 -6.68 2.76
C LEU A 346 -7.08 -5.24 2.66
N PRO A 347 -6.07 -4.78 3.43
CA PRO A 347 -5.46 -3.46 3.25
C PRO A 347 -4.41 -3.45 2.10
N ILE A 348 -4.69 -4.12 0.98
CA ILE A 348 -3.80 -4.08 -0.19
C ILE A 348 -3.71 -2.63 -0.69
N GLY A 349 -2.48 -2.13 -0.81
CA GLY A 349 -2.22 -0.75 -1.21
C GLY A 349 -1.91 0.22 -0.06
N ILE A 350 -1.75 -0.27 1.18
CA ILE A 350 -1.16 0.49 2.29
C ILE A 350 0.37 0.31 2.30
N PRO A 351 1.19 1.36 2.52
CA PRO A 351 2.64 1.23 2.68
C PRO A 351 3.01 0.24 3.79
N VAL A 352 3.96 -0.65 3.52
CA VAL A 352 4.49 -1.68 4.45
C VAL A 352 4.62 -1.21 5.91
N PRO A 353 5.25 -0.06 6.22
CA PRO A 353 5.39 0.38 7.63
C PRO A 353 4.05 0.65 8.34
N TYR A 354 2.99 0.96 7.60
CA TYR A 354 1.65 1.19 8.16
C TYR A 354 0.79 -0.08 8.13
N ARG A 355 1.05 -0.99 7.19
CA ARG A 355 0.37 -2.29 7.12
C ARG A 355 0.59 -3.13 8.37
N GLU A 356 1.81 -3.11 8.91
CA GLU A 356 2.20 -3.93 10.06
C GLU A 356 1.76 -3.33 11.41
N THR A 357 1.38 -2.04 11.43
CA THR A 357 1.20 -1.27 12.65
C THR A 357 -0.23 -0.77 12.84
N LEU A 358 -0.96 -0.56 11.74
CA LEU A 358 -2.37 -0.20 11.79
C LEU A 358 -3.22 -1.46 11.90
N PRO A 359 -4.21 -1.48 12.81
CA PRO A 359 -5.06 -2.65 13.01
C PRO A 359 -5.91 -2.87 11.77
N ALA A 360 -5.72 -4.01 11.12
CA ALA A 360 -6.40 -4.35 9.89
C ALA A 360 -7.93 -4.34 10.07
N THR A 361 -8.43 -4.73 11.24
CA THR A 361 -9.87 -4.69 11.60
C THR A 361 -10.48 -3.28 11.55
N LEU A 362 -9.71 -2.22 11.86
CA LEU A 362 -10.15 -0.83 11.72
C LEU A 362 -10.00 -0.34 10.29
N VAL A 363 -8.79 -0.52 9.75
CA VAL A 363 -8.44 -0.10 8.38
C VAL A 363 -9.41 -0.70 7.37
N ASN A 364 -9.82 -1.95 7.59
CA ASN A 364 -10.73 -2.67 6.72
C ASN A 364 -12.15 -2.11 6.70
N GLY A 365 -12.54 -1.38 7.74
CA GLY A 365 -13.83 -0.70 7.77
C GLY A 365 -13.83 0.66 7.08
N LEU A 366 -12.68 1.20 6.71
CA LEU A 366 -12.53 2.57 6.23
C LEU A 366 -12.37 2.65 4.70
N LYS A 367 -12.76 3.78 4.11
CA LYS A 367 -12.49 4.07 2.69
C LYS A 367 -11.00 4.22 2.45
N ARG A 368 -10.50 3.69 1.33
CA ARG A 368 -9.06 3.73 0.98
C ARG A 368 -8.49 5.15 0.99
N LYS A 369 -9.22 6.12 0.44
CA LYS A 369 -8.81 7.52 0.42
C LYS A 369 -8.57 8.06 1.83
N VAL A 370 -9.51 7.81 2.75
CA VAL A 370 -9.39 8.22 4.16
C VAL A 370 -8.12 7.65 4.77
N VAL A 371 -7.83 6.37 4.51
CA VAL A 371 -6.63 5.70 5.02
C VAL A 371 -5.35 6.30 4.44
N MET A 372 -5.29 6.53 3.12
CA MET A 372 -4.11 7.08 2.46
C MET A 372 -3.86 8.55 2.80
N ASP A 373 -4.91 9.35 2.91
CA ASP A 373 -4.83 10.75 3.36
C ASP A 373 -4.32 10.80 4.80
N ALA A 374 -4.84 9.93 5.68
CA ALA A 374 -4.34 9.81 7.04
C ALA A 374 -2.84 9.46 7.07
N ILE A 375 -2.42 8.45 6.31
CA ILE A 375 -1.02 8.01 6.23
C ILE A 375 -0.11 9.14 5.75
N THR A 376 -0.54 9.91 4.76
CA THR A 376 0.19 11.07 4.25
C THR A 376 0.38 12.10 5.36
N VAL A 377 -0.70 12.46 6.06
CA VAL A 377 -0.66 13.42 7.17
C VAL A 377 0.18 12.92 8.34
N ILE A 378 0.12 11.63 8.66
CA ILE A 378 0.95 11.02 9.69
C ILE A 378 2.43 11.11 9.31
N SER A 379 2.77 10.76 8.06
CA SER A 379 4.14 10.83 7.54
C SER A 379 4.68 12.25 7.59
N ASP A 380 3.91 13.22 7.10
CA ASP A 380 4.27 14.64 7.13
C ASP A 380 4.43 15.13 8.57
N THR A 381 3.56 14.68 9.49
CA THR A 381 3.67 15.04 10.91
C THR A 381 4.98 14.52 11.51
N TYR A 382 5.39 13.30 11.21
CA TYR A 382 6.68 12.78 11.70
C TYR A 382 7.87 13.49 11.07
N MET A 383 7.82 13.80 9.78
CA MET A 383 8.97 14.34 9.06
C MET A 383 9.15 15.84 9.27
N LEU A 384 8.06 16.60 9.33
CA LEU A 384 8.09 18.07 9.29
C LEU A 384 7.83 18.72 10.65
N HIS A 385 7.19 18.00 11.58
CA HIS A 385 6.59 18.63 12.75
C HIS A 385 7.03 18.02 14.08
N LEU A 386 6.96 16.70 14.21
CA LEU A 386 7.14 15.97 15.47
C LEU A 386 7.99 14.70 15.25
N PRO A 387 9.29 14.83 14.90
CA PRO A 387 10.17 13.69 14.66
C PRO A 387 10.37 12.81 15.89
N ALA A 388 10.22 13.36 17.10
CA ALA A 388 10.30 12.62 18.36
C ALA A 388 9.19 11.57 18.52
N LEU A 389 8.07 11.69 17.79
CA LEU A 389 6.97 10.73 17.80
C LEU A 389 7.13 9.60 16.80
N ARG A 390 8.21 9.61 15.99
CA ARG A 390 8.44 8.61 14.95
C ARG A 390 8.64 7.24 15.60
N GLY A 391 7.66 6.38 15.44
CA GLY A 391 7.69 5.01 15.96
C GLY A 391 6.40 4.28 15.61
N GLU A 392 6.55 2.99 15.32
CA GLU A 392 5.46 2.08 14.93
C GLU A 392 4.31 2.08 15.94
N GLU A 393 4.63 2.18 17.23
CA GLU A 393 3.65 2.21 18.33
C GLU A 393 2.70 3.43 18.29
N ASN A 394 3.11 4.50 17.62
CA ASN A 394 2.35 5.75 17.56
C ASN A 394 1.48 5.87 16.32
N HIS A 395 1.66 4.99 15.32
CA HIS A 395 0.90 5.04 14.07
C HIS A 395 -0.60 4.95 14.32
N ILE A 396 -1.03 4.00 15.17
CA ILE A 396 -2.44 3.80 15.51
C ILE A 396 -3.04 5.00 16.25
N MET A 397 -2.32 5.59 17.20
CA MET A 397 -2.80 6.77 17.95
C MET A 397 -2.98 7.97 17.03
N MET A 398 -2.00 8.22 16.16
CA MET A 398 -2.06 9.28 15.16
C MET A 398 -3.20 9.06 14.16
N PHE A 399 -3.42 7.81 13.76
CA PHE A 399 -4.49 7.42 12.85
C PHE A 399 -5.87 7.64 13.47
N LEU A 400 -6.09 7.19 14.71
CA LEU A 400 -7.34 7.44 15.45
C LEU A 400 -7.59 8.93 15.62
N LEU A 401 -6.58 9.71 15.99
CA LEU A 401 -6.70 11.16 16.09
C LEU A 401 -7.13 11.80 14.77
N TYR A 402 -6.52 11.39 13.66
CA TYR A 402 -6.88 11.90 12.33
C TYR A 402 -8.35 11.60 12.00
N LEU A 403 -8.83 10.38 12.26
CA LEU A 403 -10.22 10.01 11.99
C LEU A 403 -11.20 10.82 12.83
N VAL A 404 -10.97 10.89 14.16
CA VAL A 404 -11.90 11.55 15.08
C VAL A 404 -11.90 13.07 14.89
N LYS A 405 -10.71 13.69 14.71
CA LYS A 405 -10.57 15.13 14.52
C LYS A 405 -11.30 15.62 13.27
N ASN A 406 -11.26 14.83 12.19
CA ASN A 406 -11.87 15.19 10.91
C ASN A 406 -13.30 14.64 10.76
N GLY A 407 -13.84 13.92 11.76
CA GLY A 407 -15.18 13.34 11.71
C GLY A 407 -15.36 12.30 10.60
N LEU A 408 -14.30 11.55 10.28
CA LEU A 408 -14.29 10.59 9.17
C LEU A 408 -14.79 9.23 9.63
N GLU A 409 -15.80 8.71 8.92
CA GLU A 409 -16.37 7.36 9.14
C GLU A 409 -16.63 7.05 10.64
N PRO A 410 -17.41 7.90 11.35
CA PRO A 410 -17.54 7.82 12.80
C PRO A 410 -18.20 6.52 13.26
N GLU A 411 -19.11 5.95 12.46
CA GLU A 411 -19.80 4.70 12.78
C GLU A 411 -18.83 3.52 12.85
N VAL A 412 -17.96 3.39 11.84
CA VAL A 412 -16.92 2.37 11.77
C VAL A 412 -15.91 2.55 12.91
N THR A 413 -15.44 3.78 13.10
CA THR A 413 -14.45 4.11 14.12
C THR A 413 -14.99 3.82 15.52
N THR A 414 -16.25 4.18 15.79
CA THR A 414 -16.94 3.92 17.07
C THR A 414 -17.14 2.43 17.30
N ALA A 415 -17.60 1.68 16.28
CA ALA A 415 -17.76 0.24 16.37
C ALA A 415 -16.44 -0.47 16.67
N TRP A 416 -15.36 -0.06 16.01
CA TRP A 416 -14.03 -0.62 16.26
C TRP A 416 -13.47 -0.23 17.62
N MET A 417 -13.63 1.01 18.07
CA MET A 417 -13.20 1.44 19.41
C MET A 417 -13.89 0.66 20.53
N ASN A 418 -15.13 0.21 20.31
CA ASN A 418 -15.87 -0.67 21.24
C ASN A 418 -15.47 -2.16 21.15
N SER A 419 -14.66 -2.55 20.17
CA SER A 419 -14.18 -3.94 20.05
C SER A 419 -13.12 -4.28 21.11
N THR A 420 -12.85 -5.57 21.31
CA THR A 420 -11.80 -6.05 22.22
C THR A 420 -10.43 -5.49 21.86
N GLU A 421 -10.11 -5.40 20.57
CA GLU A 421 -8.87 -4.83 20.05
C GLU A 421 -8.82 -3.32 20.30
N GLY A 422 -9.93 -2.61 20.04
CA GLY A 422 -10.05 -1.18 20.32
C GLY A 422 -9.89 -0.83 21.79
N GLN A 423 -10.49 -1.61 22.69
CA GLN A 423 -10.36 -1.40 24.14
C GLN A 423 -8.94 -1.72 24.65
N SER A 424 -8.28 -2.73 24.08
CA SER A 424 -6.86 -3.01 24.40
C SER A 424 -5.94 -1.80 24.14
N ILE A 425 -6.21 -1.03 23.06
CA ILE A 425 -5.45 0.19 22.77
C ILE A 425 -5.76 1.30 23.78
N TYR A 426 -7.01 1.43 24.22
CA TYR A 426 -7.39 2.37 25.28
C TYR A 426 -6.68 2.04 26.60
N ASP A 427 -6.75 0.79 27.04
CA ASP A 427 -6.11 0.31 28.28
C ASP A 427 -4.58 0.43 28.24
N ARG A 428 -3.98 0.10 27.09
CA ARG A 428 -2.55 0.30 26.85
C ARG A 428 -2.18 1.78 26.93
N THR A 429 -3.02 2.67 26.41
CA THR A 429 -2.78 4.12 26.46
C THR A 429 -2.86 4.68 27.89
N LEU A 430 -3.85 4.24 28.69
CA LEU A 430 -3.93 4.58 30.12
C LEU A 430 -2.68 4.13 30.88
N THR A 431 -2.31 2.86 30.70
CA THR A 431 -1.12 2.27 31.34
C THR A 431 0.15 3.02 30.93
N ARG A 432 0.27 3.34 29.64
CA ARG A 432 1.40 4.11 29.10
C ARG A 432 1.53 5.46 29.79
N MET A 433 0.44 6.18 29.92
CA MET A 433 0.42 7.52 30.50
C MET A 433 0.71 7.51 32.01
N ARG A 434 0.31 6.43 32.70
CA ARG A 434 0.55 6.21 34.13
C ARG A 434 2.01 5.87 34.42
N GLU A 435 2.55 4.87 33.72
CA GLU A 435 3.76 4.15 34.16
C GLU A 435 5.01 4.49 33.36
N GLN A 436 4.87 4.90 32.10
CA GLN A 436 6.04 5.12 31.24
C GLN A 436 6.58 6.55 31.38
N LEU A 437 7.90 6.66 31.31
CA LEU A 437 8.57 7.94 31.13
C LEU A 437 8.26 8.45 29.71
N GLN A 438 7.65 9.62 29.59
CA GLN A 438 7.19 10.16 28.31
C GLN A 438 7.72 11.57 28.09
N SER A 439 8.06 11.90 26.84
CA SER A 439 8.24 13.30 26.43
C SER A 439 6.90 14.04 26.44
N LEU A 440 6.94 15.37 26.39
CA LEU A 440 5.73 16.20 26.33
C LEU A 440 4.85 15.82 25.13
N GLU A 441 5.45 15.63 23.95
CA GLU A 441 4.75 15.24 22.73
C GLU A 441 4.03 13.90 22.89
N GLN A 442 4.72 12.90 23.47
CA GLN A 442 4.14 11.57 23.67
C GLN A 442 2.99 11.61 24.69
N SER A 443 3.15 12.35 25.79
CA SER A 443 2.08 12.54 26.77
C SER A 443 0.85 13.22 26.15
N ILE A 444 1.06 14.12 25.20
CA ILE A 444 -0.02 14.86 24.54
C ILE A 444 -0.70 13.99 23.48
N LEU A 445 0.04 13.18 22.75
CA LEU A 445 -0.51 12.16 21.87
C LEU A 445 -1.40 11.18 22.66
N CYS A 446 -0.92 10.66 23.80
CA CYS A 446 -1.71 9.79 24.68
C CYS A 446 -2.97 10.50 25.20
N LEU A 447 -2.84 11.73 25.70
CA LEU A 447 -3.97 12.51 26.22
C LEU A 447 -5.05 12.72 25.15
N ASN A 448 -4.66 13.15 23.96
CA ASN A 448 -5.61 13.40 22.87
C ASN A 448 -6.21 12.08 22.35
N THR A 449 -5.46 10.98 22.38
CA THR A 449 -6.00 9.65 22.01
C THR A 449 -7.09 9.24 22.99
N LEU A 450 -6.85 9.32 24.31
CA LEU A 450 -7.88 9.04 25.32
C LEU A 450 -9.11 9.94 25.14
N ARG A 451 -8.88 11.22 24.83
CA ARG A 451 -9.96 12.17 24.54
C ARG A 451 -10.74 11.79 23.28
N ALA A 452 -10.09 11.25 22.25
CA ALA A 452 -10.76 10.78 21.04
C ALA A 452 -11.71 9.61 21.32
N TYR A 453 -11.31 8.66 22.18
CA TYR A 453 -12.20 7.59 22.65
C TYR A 453 -13.44 8.16 23.34
N LEU A 454 -13.25 9.03 24.34
CA LEU A 454 -14.40 9.59 25.07
C LEU A 454 -15.26 10.52 24.22
N TYR A 455 -14.69 11.16 23.19
CA TYR A 455 -15.44 12.01 22.28
C TYR A 455 -16.46 11.22 21.46
N LEU A 456 -16.11 10.01 21.00
CA LEU A 456 -16.98 9.13 20.21
C LEU A 456 -17.86 8.23 21.07
N LEU A 457 -17.36 7.73 22.21
CA LEU A 457 -18.03 6.71 23.01
C LEU A 457 -18.96 7.30 24.09
N ASP A 458 -18.60 8.43 24.71
CA ASP A 458 -19.33 8.99 25.83
C ASP A 458 -20.09 10.27 25.40
N PRO A 459 -21.44 10.30 25.46
CA PRO A 459 -22.21 11.48 25.11
C PRO A 459 -21.86 12.67 26.03
N PRO A 460 -22.00 13.91 25.55
CA PRO A 460 -21.63 15.07 26.34
C PRO A 460 -22.58 15.26 27.52
N GLU A 461 -22.12 14.90 28.72
CA GLU A 461 -22.82 15.17 29.98
C GLU A 461 -22.68 16.64 30.42
N PRO A 462 -23.60 17.16 31.27
CA PRO A 462 -23.40 18.44 31.94
C PRO A 462 -22.10 18.42 32.75
N ALA A 463 -21.40 19.56 32.80
CA ALA A 463 -20.15 19.70 33.56
C ALA A 463 -20.41 19.44 35.05
N ILE A 464 -19.76 18.40 35.60
CA ILE A 464 -19.82 18.04 37.02
C ILE A 464 -18.53 18.53 37.70
N GLU A 465 -18.67 18.97 38.95
CA GLU A 465 -17.53 19.27 39.83
C GLU A 465 -16.64 18.02 40.03
N PRO A 466 -15.34 18.20 40.30
CA PRO A 466 -14.44 17.07 40.50
C PRO A 466 -14.82 16.23 41.72
N VAL A 467 -14.71 14.90 41.60
CA VAL A 467 -15.07 13.95 42.67
C VAL A 467 -14.00 13.90 43.76
N TYR A 468 -12.74 13.94 43.35
CA TYR A 468 -11.54 13.86 44.19
C TYR A 468 -10.87 15.24 44.33
N ALA A 469 -11.68 16.23 44.74
CA ALA A 469 -11.32 17.61 45.09
C ALA A 469 -10.77 18.52 43.96
N CYS A 470 -10.08 17.98 42.96
CA CYS A 470 -9.62 18.74 41.80
C CYS A 470 -9.51 17.87 40.55
N TYR A 471 -9.56 18.48 39.37
CA TYR A 471 -9.45 17.77 38.09
C TYR A 471 -8.12 17.02 37.91
N LEU A 472 -7.02 17.47 38.55
CA LEU A 472 -5.76 16.73 38.53
C LEU A 472 -5.86 15.43 39.36
N GLY A 473 -6.57 15.46 40.48
CA GLY A 473 -6.85 14.28 41.31
C GLY A 473 -7.73 13.29 40.56
N ASP A 474 -8.85 13.76 40.01
CA ASP A 474 -9.73 12.94 39.17
C ASP A 474 -8.99 12.33 37.97
N PHE A 475 -8.06 13.08 37.37
CA PHE A 475 -7.21 12.57 36.30
C PHE A 475 -6.31 11.42 36.75
N THR A 476 -5.75 11.46 37.96
CA THR A 476 -5.01 10.33 38.51
C THR A 476 -5.90 9.10 38.65
N TYR A 477 -7.10 9.25 39.22
CA TYR A 477 -8.05 8.14 39.35
C TYR A 477 -8.54 7.61 38.00
N LEU A 478 -8.67 8.47 36.98
CA LEU A 478 -8.95 8.09 35.60
C LEU A 478 -7.88 7.12 35.05
N LEU A 479 -6.60 7.44 35.27
CA LEU A 479 -5.48 6.59 34.84
C LEU A 479 -5.41 5.25 35.59
N HIS A 480 -6.11 5.13 36.71
CA HIS A 480 -6.31 3.87 37.44
C HIS A 480 -7.58 3.12 37.03
N GLY A 481 -8.34 3.63 36.05
CA GLY A 481 -9.54 2.98 35.53
C GLY A 481 -10.82 3.28 36.31
N ASP A 482 -10.82 4.33 37.15
CA ASP A 482 -12.02 4.71 37.89
C ASP A 482 -13.13 5.20 36.96
N THR A 483 -14.35 4.69 37.17
CA THR A 483 -15.55 5.00 36.40
C THR A 483 -16.51 5.93 37.13
N GLN A 484 -16.26 6.29 38.40
CA GLN A 484 -17.10 7.19 39.18
C GLN A 484 -16.93 8.67 38.79
N ILE A 485 -15.82 9.00 38.14
CA ILE A 485 -15.49 10.35 37.70
C ILE A 485 -16.12 10.69 36.35
N ASN A 486 -16.35 11.98 36.09
CA ASN A 486 -16.72 12.45 34.77
C ASN A 486 -15.49 12.45 33.84
N ARG A 487 -15.19 11.29 33.27
CA ARG A 487 -13.97 11.03 32.47
C ARG A 487 -13.77 12.06 31.36
N ARG A 488 -14.84 12.43 30.66
CA ARG A 488 -14.81 13.39 29.56
C ARG A 488 -14.43 14.80 30.05
N SER A 489 -15.10 15.31 31.08
CA SER A 489 -14.82 16.65 31.63
C SER A 489 -13.39 16.75 32.16
N VAL A 490 -12.91 15.70 32.84
CA VAL A 490 -11.54 15.61 33.34
C VAL A 490 -10.53 15.71 32.20
N LEU A 491 -10.70 14.92 31.13
CA LEU A 491 -9.80 14.98 29.97
C LEU A 491 -9.88 16.30 29.22
N GLU A 492 -11.06 16.94 29.13
CA GLU A 492 -11.22 18.25 28.48
C GLU A 492 -10.50 19.37 29.27
N VAL A 493 -10.60 19.38 30.60
CA VAL A 493 -9.87 20.33 31.46
C VAL A 493 -8.36 20.11 31.36
N VAL A 494 -7.92 18.85 31.49
CA VAL A 494 -6.51 18.47 31.44
C VAL A 494 -5.90 18.77 30.07
N ALA A 495 -6.61 18.49 28.98
CA ALA A 495 -6.19 18.83 27.62
C ALA A 495 -6.19 20.33 27.35
N GLY A 496 -7.17 21.07 27.86
CA GLY A 496 -7.21 22.52 27.76
C GLY A 496 -5.99 23.18 28.39
N SER A 497 -5.59 22.70 29.57
CA SER A 497 -4.36 23.15 30.24
C SER A 497 -3.08 22.74 29.49
N ALA A 498 -3.02 21.49 28.99
CA ALA A 498 -1.91 21.03 28.15
C ALA A 498 -1.73 21.92 26.92
N GLN A 499 -2.83 22.32 26.29
CA GLN A 499 -2.81 23.16 25.09
C GLN A 499 -2.23 24.55 25.33
N LYS A 500 -2.40 25.14 26.52
CA LYS A 500 -1.71 26.40 26.89
C LYS A 500 -0.19 26.25 26.88
N THR A 501 0.29 25.08 27.30
CA THR A 501 1.72 24.74 27.31
C THR A 501 2.23 24.50 25.88
N LEU A 502 1.37 23.97 25.01
CA LEU A 502 1.66 23.72 23.60
C LEU A 502 1.78 24.97 22.73
N ILE A 503 1.18 26.10 23.12
CA ILE A 503 1.32 27.38 22.38
C ILE A 503 2.79 27.81 22.26
N ARG A 504 3.67 27.28 23.13
CA ARG A 504 5.12 27.53 23.13
C ARG A 504 5.91 26.58 22.21
N LEU A 505 5.28 25.57 21.63
CA LEU A 505 5.88 24.59 20.73
C LEU A 505 5.64 24.95 19.25
N PRO A 506 6.37 24.31 18.31
CA PRO A 506 6.22 24.58 16.87
C PRO A 506 4.76 24.39 16.38
N PRO A 507 4.37 25.07 15.28
CA PRO A 507 2.99 25.04 14.75
C PRO A 507 2.45 23.61 14.50
N GLY A 508 3.34 22.66 14.24
CA GLY A 508 3.02 21.27 13.93
C GLY A 508 2.32 20.49 15.06
N VAL A 509 2.36 20.97 16.30
CA VAL A 509 1.61 20.36 17.41
C VAL A 509 0.10 20.41 17.21
N ALA A 510 -0.41 21.40 16.46
CA ALA A 510 -1.83 21.47 16.13
C ALA A 510 -2.34 20.22 15.40
N GLN A 511 -1.45 19.42 14.79
CA GLN A 511 -1.81 18.16 14.13
C GLN A 511 -2.24 17.07 15.12
N ILE A 512 -1.68 17.03 16.33
CA ILE A 512 -2.02 16.05 17.37
C ILE A 512 -2.99 16.57 18.43
N ALA A 513 -3.35 17.85 18.38
CA ALA A 513 -4.31 18.46 19.28
C ALA A 513 -5.75 18.31 18.74
N MET A 514 -6.63 17.77 19.57
CA MET A 514 -8.08 17.73 19.31
C MET A 514 -8.71 19.11 19.54
N PRO A 515 -9.63 19.59 18.67
CA PRO A 515 -10.28 20.88 18.85
C PRO A 515 -11.06 20.94 20.17
N ILE A 516 -10.93 22.04 20.92
CA ILE A 516 -11.73 22.28 22.13
C ILE A 516 -13.11 22.77 21.68
N THR A 517 -14.13 21.91 21.77
CA THR A 517 -15.50 22.22 21.33
C THR A 517 -16.34 22.89 22.41
N ARG A 518 -15.92 22.80 23.67
CA ARG A 518 -16.53 23.51 24.81
C ARG A 518 -15.43 24.09 25.70
N PRO A 519 -15.56 25.33 26.18
CA PRO A 519 -14.64 25.85 27.18
C PRO A 519 -14.75 24.96 28.43
N PRO A 520 -13.62 24.45 28.96
CA PRO A 520 -13.65 23.63 30.15
C PRO A 520 -14.26 24.41 31.33
N PRO A 521 -15.03 23.74 32.21
CA PRO A 521 -15.56 24.37 33.41
C PRO A 521 -14.40 24.95 34.24
N VAL A 522 -14.55 26.21 34.68
CA VAL A 522 -13.53 26.90 35.47
C VAL A 522 -13.64 26.45 36.92
N HIS A 523 -12.59 25.83 37.44
CA HIS A 523 -12.49 25.43 38.84
C HIS A 523 -11.32 26.14 39.52
N TRP A 524 -11.48 26.50 40.79
CA TRP A 524 -10.48 27.28 41.53
C TRP A 524 -9.13 26.52 41.69
N CYS A 525 -9.14 25.20 41.58
CA CYS A 525 -7.95 24.34 41.52
C CYS A 525 -7.34 24.14 40.12
N ASP A 526 -7.78 24.83 39.06
CA ASP A 526 -7.23 24.62 37.71
C ASP A 526 -5.73 24.98 37.61
N GLY A 527 -5.24 25.82 38.52
CA GLY A 527 -3.81 26.13 38.65
C GLY A 527 -2.93 24.91 38.99
N PHE A 528 -3.49 23.84 39.56
CA PHE A 528 -2.77 22.59 39.78
C PHE A 528 -2.49 21.87 38.46
N VAL A 529 -3.46 21.83 37.55
CA VAL A 529 -3.32 21.22 36.23
C VAL A 529 -2.31 22.00 35.39
N ASP A 530 -2.35 23.34 35.45
CA ASP A 530 -1.38 24.20 34.75
C ASP A 530 0.06 23.96 35.25
N ARG A 531 0.28 23.81 36.57
CA ARG A 531 1.61 23.48 37.13
C ARG A 531 2.09 22.07 36.75
N TYR A 532 1.18 21.10 36.72
CA TYR A 532 1.50 19.74 36.28
C TYR A 532 2.07 19.71 34.87
N TRP A 533 1.46 20.45 33.93
CA TRP A 533 1.97 20.53 32.56
C TRP A 533 3.27 21.33 32.44
N GLN A 534 3.49 22.34 33.28
CA GLN A 534 4.78 23.03 33.37
C GLN A 534 5.91 22.05 33.76
N HIS A 535 5.68 21.17 34.75
CA HIS A 535 6.67 20.17 35.13
C HIS A 535 6.94 19.17 34.00
N ARG A 536 5.89 18.66 33.34
CA ARG A 536 6.05 17.77 32.17
C ARG A 536 6.67 18.44 30.94
N SER A 537 6.65 19.77 30.85
CA SER A 537 7.28 20.48 29.74
C SER A 537 8.80 20.62 29.88
N ASN A 538 9.32 20.47 31.10
CA ASN A 538 10.74 20.67 31.37
C ASN A 538 11.55 19.38 31.19
N GLU A 539 10.99 18.23 31.54
CA GLU A 539 11.68 16.93 31.55
C GLU A 539 10.72 15.81 31.17
N ALA A 540 11.24 14.71 30.62
CA ALA A 540 10.45 13.50 30.43
C ALA A 540 10.15 12.88 31.80
N MET A 541 8.87 12.63 32.10
CA MET A 541 8.44 12.16 33.43
C MET A 541 7.33 11.13 33.33
N THR A 542 7.18 10.32 34.38
CA THR A 542 5.97 9.52 34.62
C THR A 542 4.85 10.41 35.18
N HIS A 543 3.61 9.91 35.20
CA HIS A 543 2.50 10.63 35.83
C HIS A 543 2.73 10.87 37.32
N GLU A 544 3.16 9.84 38.04
CA GLU A 544 3.37 9.91 39.48
C GLU A 544 4.45 10.93 39.86
N GLU A 545 5.54 11.00 39.09
CA GLU A 545 6.62 11.97 39.35
C GLU A 545 6.14 13.41 39.12
N ALA A 546 5.45 13.67 38.00
CA ALA A 546 4.90 14.98 37.70
C ALA A 546 3.82 15.39 38.72
N TYR A 547 2.98 14.46 39.14
CA TYR A 547 1.96 14.67 40.17
C TYR A 547 2.59 15.03 41.52
N ARG A 548 3.55 14.24 42.00
CA ARG A 548 4.27 14.51 43.26
C ARG A 548 4.97 15.87 43.26
N ARG A 549 5.68 16.21 42.17
CA ARG A 549 6.32 17.53 42.04
C ARG A 549 5.31 18.67 42.10
N THR A 550 4.14 18.48 41.48
CA THR A 550 3.04 19.47 41.53
C THR A 550 2.53 19.65 42.96
N VAL A 551 2.26 18.55 43.68
CA VAL A 551 1.79 18.59 45.07
C VAL A 551 2.83 19.26 45.99
N LEU A 552 4.11 18.92 45.86
CA LEU A 552 5.19 19.53 46.65
C LEU A 552 5.39 21.02 46.35
N SER A 553 5.30 21.42 45.08
CA SER A 553 5.35 22.81 44.63
C SER A 553 4.22 23.66 45.22
N VAL A 554 3.03 23.09 45.39
CA VAL A 554 1.89 23.78 46.00
C VAL A 554 1.98 23.78 47.54
N ALA A 555 2.37 22.67 48.15
CA ALA A 555 2.56 22.58 49.60
C ALA A 555 3.62 23.57 50.13
N SER A 556 4.66 23.85 49.33
CA SER A 556 5.68 24.86 49.65
C SER A 556 5.21 26.31 49.46
N THR A 557 4.14 26.56 48.70
CA THR A 557 3.54 27.89 48.52
C THR A 557 2.35 28.16 49.44
N LEU A 558 1.74 27.12 50.04
CA LEU A 558 0.61 27.23 50.97
C LEU A 558 0.92 28.06 52.24
N PRO A 559 2.08 27.92 52.91
CA PRO A 559 2.43 28.76 54.07
C PRO A 559 2.53 30.24 53.70
N PHE A 560 3.00 30.53 52.48
CA PHE A 560 3.17 31.89 51.95
C PHE A 560 1.81 32.54 51.62
N LEU A 561 0.85 31.77 51.11
CA LEU A 561 -0.52 32.22 50.86
C LEU A 561 -1.32 32.41 52.14
N ILE A 562 -1.09 31.61 53.18
CA ILE A 562 -1.73 31.78 54.49
C ILE A 562 -1.15 32.98 55.25
N GLN A 563 0.15 33.29 55.09
CA GLN A 563 0.77 34.48 55.69
C GLN A 563 0.43 35.80 54.99
N HIS A 564 0.05 35.77 53.71
CA HIS A 564 -0.14 37.00 52.91
C HIS A 564 -1.53 37.13 52.26
N GLY A 565 -2.37 36.10 52.31
CA GLY A 565 -3.75 36.13 51.87
C GLY A 565 -4.71 36.25 53.06
N LYS A 566 -5.35 37.40 53.21
CA LYS A 566 -6.63 37.50 53.94
C LYS A 566 -7.67 36.65 53.22
N ILE A 567 -7.73 35.36 53.51
CA ILE A 567 -8.90 34.54 53.17
C ILE A 567 -9.79 34.59 54.41
N VAL A 568 -10.80 35.45 54.33
CA VAL A 568 -11.85 35.60 55.35
C VAL A 568 -12.68 34.32 55.34
N SER A 569 -12.84 33.74 56.53
CA SER A 569 -13.66 32.58 56.88
C SER A 569 -15.12 32.70 56.45
#